data_AF-A0A7V7BZD0-F1
#
_entry.id   AF-A0A7V7BZD0-F1
#
_cell.length_a   1.000
_cell.length_b   1.000
_cell.length_c   1.000
_cell.angle_alpha   90.00
_cell.angle_beta   90.00
_cell.angle_gamma   90.00
#
_symmetry.space_group_name_H-M   'P 1'
#
loop_
_entity.id
_entity.type
_entity.pdbx_description
1 polymer ?
#
loop_
_entity_poly.entity_id
_entity_poly.type
_entity_poly.pdbx_seq_one_letter_code
_entity_poly.pdbx_strand_id
1 'polypeptide(L)'
;MGPVGKALSAALLLGIAGGGAFWWLTSPDRLDADDLAALGTGDPARGELIFNAGGCTSCHARPKSEGAARLELAGGVELVTPFGTFVAPNISQDPRDGIGLWSLQEFADAMLHGVSPEGEHYYPAFPYTSYARMAPGDVADLYAYMKTLPAIAGAASGHRLGFPFNIRRGLGLWKRLH
;
A
#
# COMPACT_ATOMS: atom_id res chain seq x y z
N MET A 1 -24.43 -38.35 21.04
CA MET A 1 -23.12 -37.76 21.42
C MET A 1 -23.08 -37.53 22.92
N GLY A 2 -22.06 -38.05 23.61
CA GLY A 2 -21.84 -37.81 25.04
C GLY A 2 -21.44 -36.35 25.34
N PRO A 3 -21.35 -35.96 26.63
CA PRO A 3 -21.01 -34.60 27.04
C PRO A 3 -19.67 -34.10 26.46
N VAL A 4 -18.68 -34.99 26.34
CA VAL A 4 -17.39 -34.72 25.69
C VAL A 4 -17.57 -34.35 24.20
N GLY A 5 -18.43 -35.06 23.48
CA GLY A 5 -18.69 -34.77 22.07
C GLY A 5 -19.37 -33.42 21.85
N LYS A 6 -20.28 -33.02 22.76
CA LYS A 6 -20.93 -31.70 22.71
C LYS A 6 -19.94 -30.57 23.02
N ALA A 7 -19.06 -30.76 24.00
CA ALA A 7 -18.02 -29.79 24.34
C ALA A 7 -17.02 -29.58 23.19
N LEU A 8 -16.58 -30.66 22.52
CA LEU A 8 -15.70 -30.57 21.36
C LEU A 8 -16.36 -29.85 20.18
N SER A 9 -17.63 -30.14 19.88
CA SER A 9 -18.38 -29.42 18.84
C SER A 9 -18.55 -27.94 19.17
N ALA A 10 -18.85 -27.59 20.43
CA ALA A 10 -18.97 -26.20 20.85
C ALA A 10 -17.63 -25.44 20.73
N ALA A 11 -16.52 -26.06 21.15
CA ALA A 11 -15.19 -25.47 21.01
C ALA A 11 -14.80 -25.26 19.54
N LEU A 12 -15.10 -26.22 18.67
CA LEU A 12 -14.87 -26.09 17.23
C LEU A 12 -15.67 -24.93 16.62
N LEU A 13 -16.96 -24.83 16.95
CA LEU A 13 -17.82 -23.74 16.46
C LEU A 13 -17.35 -22.37 16.93
N LEU A 14 -16.95 -22.25 18.20
CA LEU A 14 -16.37 -21.01 18.74
C LEU A 14 -15.05 -20.65 18.05
N GLY A 15 -14.20 -21.64 17.77
CA GLY A 15 -12.96 -21.44 17.02
C GLY A 15 -13.21 -20.94 15.60
N ILE A 16 -14.18 -21.51 14.90
CA ILE A 16 -14.56 -21.08 13.54
C ILE A 16 -15.14 -19.65 13.56
N ALA A 17 -16.07 -19.38 14.48
CA ALA A 17 -16.67 -18.05 14.60
C ALA A 17 -15.63 -16.99 14.96
N GLY A 18 -14.73 -17.28 15.91
CA GLY A 18 -13.63 -16.41 16.29
C GLY A 18 -12.64 -16.18 15.15
N GLY A 19 -12.27 -17.24 14.42
CA GLY A 19 -11.41 -17.16 13.24
C GLY A 19 -12.04 -16.34 12.11
N GLY A 20 -13.33 -16.53 11.84
CA GLY A 20 -14.08 -15.76 10.85
C GLY A 20 -14.19 -14.28 11.22
N ALA A 21 -14.50 -13.97 12.48
CA ALA A 21 -14.55 -12.59 12.97
C ALA A 21 -13.17 -11.92 12.90
N PHE A 22 -12.10 -12.61 13.30
CA PHE A 22 -10.73 -12.12 13.16
C PHE A 22 -10.39 -11.84 11.70
N TRP A 23 -10.72 -12.78 10.80
CA TRP A 23 -10.45 -12.63 9.38
C TRP A 23 -11.12 -11.38 8.82
N TRP A 24 -12.40 -11.19 9.12
CA TRP A 24 -13.18 -10.04 8.67
C TRP A 24 -12.71 -8.70 9.26
N LEU A 25 -12.46 -8.65 10.57
CA LEU A 25 -11.95 -7.44 11.25
C LEU A 25 -10.57 -7.01 10.75
N THR A 26 -9.77 -7.96 10.27
CA THR A 26 -8.42 -7.73 9.74
C THR A 26 -8.35 -7.69 8.21
N SER A 27 -9.51 -7.70 7.53
CA SER A 27 -9.53 -7.53 6.09
C SER A 27 -9.22 -6.08 5.71
N PRO A 28 -8.47 -5.84 4.63
CA PRO A 28 -8.30 -4.52 4.06
C PRO A 28 -9.62 -3.90 3.63
N ASP A 29 -9.68 -2.58 3.79
CA ASP A 29 -10.76 -1.75 3.30
C ASP A 29 -10.32 -1.05 2.01
N ARG A 30 -11.22 -0.92 1.04
CA ARG A 30 -10.96 -0.31 -0.27
C ARG A 30 -11.90 0.86 -0.49
N LEU A 31 -11.59 1.72 -1.43
CA LEU A 31 -12.46 2.84 -1.80
C LEU A 31 -13.83 2.32 -2.21
N ASP A 32 -14.87 2.99 -1.71
CA ASP A 32 -16.24 2.70 -2.09
C ASP A 32 -16.59 3.32 -3.45
N ALA A 33 -17.81 3.05 -3.93
CA ALA A 33 -18.23 3.52 -5.25
C ALA A 33 -18.27 5.05 -5.36
N ASP A 34 -18.58 5.75 -4.28
CA ASP A 34 -18.73 7.21 -4.27
C ASP A 34 -17.34 7.88 -4.31
N ASP A 35 -16.39 7.35 -3.53
CA ASP A 35 -14.99 7.79 -3.57
C ASP A 35 -14.35 7.55 -4.94
N LEU A 36 -14.61 6.39 -5.55
CA LEU A 36 -14.13 6.08 -6.90
C LEU A 36 -14.69 7.04 -7.95
N ALA A 37 -15.97 7.39 -7.84
CA ALA A 37 -16.60 8.37 -8.73
C ALA A 37 -16.00 9.77 -8.55
N ALA A 38 -15.51 10.10 -7.36
CA ALA A 38 -14.91 11.40 -7.04
C ALA A 38 -13.47 11.58 -7.55
N LEU A 39 -12.78 10.52 -7.99
CA LEU A 39 -11.39 10.60 -8.47
C LEU A 39 -11.26 11.47 -9.74
N GLY A 40 -12.20 11.41 -10.69
CA GLY A 40 -12.11 12.17 -11.94
C GLY A 40 -10.99 11.68 -12.88
N THR A 41 -10.53 12.54 -13.79
CA THR A 41 -9.57 12.17 -14.85
C THR A 41 -8.10 12.50 -14.54
N GLY A 42 -7.86 13.42 -13.60
CA GLY A 42 -6.53 13.94 -13.26
C GLY A 42 -5.96 14.97 -14.25
N ASP A 43 -5.10 15.86 -13.74
CA ASP A 43 -4.28 16.82 -14.46
C ASP A 43 -2.80 16.63 -14.05
N PRO A 44 -1.90 16.22 -14.97
CA PRO A 44 -0.51 15.96 -14.64
C PRO A 44 0.26 17.21 -14.18
N ALA A 45 -0.13 18.43 -14.58
CA ALA A 45 0.54 19.65 -14.13
C ALA A 45 0.26 19.93 -12.65
N ARG A 46 -0.97 19.66 -12.19
CA ARG A 46 -1.31 19.68 -10.75
C ARG A 46 -0.69 18.50 -10.03
N GLY A 47 -0.66 17.34 -10.67
CA GLY A 47 -0.04 16.13 -10.16
C GLY A 47 1.45 16.29 -9.83
N GLU A 48 2.18 17.07 -10.61
CA GLU A 48 3.58 17.40 -10.34
C GLU A 48 3.76 18.12 -9.00
N LEU A 49 2.85 19.05 -8.66
CA LEU A 49 2.89 19.76 -7.38
C LEU A 49 2.68 18.79 -6.22
N ILE A 50 1.73 17.87 -6.38
CA ILE A 50 1.40 16.86 -5.37
C ILE A 50 2.54 15.85 -5.23
N PHE A 51 3.15 15.43 -6.33
CA PHE A 51 4.32 14.55 -6.34
C PHE A 51 5.49 15.15 -5.57
N ASN A 52 5.76 16.45 -5.78
CA ASN A 52 6.80 17.17 -5.06
C ASN A 52 6.46 17.34 -3.58
N ALA A 53 5.22 17.68 -3.25
CA ALA A 53 4.75 17.82 -1.87
C ALA A 53 4.74 16.49 -1.10
N GLY A 54 4.37 15.40 -1.77
CA GLY A 54 4.39 14.03 -1.24
C GLY A 54 5.79 13.44 -1.15
N GLY A 55 6.81 14.13 -1.68
CA GLY A 55 8.21 13.73 -1.52
C GLY A 55 8.53 12.34 -2.10
N CYS A 56 7.85 11.91 -3.18
CA CYS A 56 7.95 10.54 -3.71
C CYS A 56 9.41 10.13 -4.02
N THR A 57 10.22 11.08 -4.50
CA THR A 57 11.65 10.85 -4.81
C THR A 57 12.54 10.65 -3.59
N SER A 58 12.08 10.95 -2.37
CA SER A 58 12.87 10.76 -1.14
C SER A 58 13.18 9.29 -0.86
N CYS A 59 12.23 8.40 -1.19
CA CYS A 59 12.34 6.96 -0.99
C CYS A 59 12.48 6.20 -2.30
N HIS A 60 11.83 6.66 -3.38
CA HIS A 60 11.71 5.87 -4.60
C HIS A 60 12.72 6.22 -5.69
N ALA A 61 13.40 7.37 -5.61
CA ALA A 61 14.47 7.66 -6.57
C ALA A 61 15.59 6.62 -6.42
N ARG A 62 16.26 6.28 -7.53
CA ARG A 62 17.46 5.42 -7.48
C ARG A 62 18.45 5.98 -6.44
N PRO A 63 19.03 5.16 -5.55
CA PRO A 63 20.02 5.63 -4.59
C PRO A 63 21.16 6.39 -5.26
N LYS A 64 21.55 7.53 -4.69
CA LYS A 64 22.59 8.44 -5.22
C LYS A 64 22.25 9.11 -6.57
N SER A 65 20.99 9.08 -7.00
CA SER A 65 20.56 9.85 -8.18
C SER A 65 20.44 11.34 -7.89
N GLU A 66 20.76 12.15 -8.89
CA GLU A 66 20.72 13.61 -8.85
C GLU A 66 20.01 14.17 -10.09
N GLY A 67 19.51 15.40 -10.00
CA GLY A 67 18.81 16.07 -11.10
C GLY A 67 17.63 15.25 -11.64
N ALA A 68 17.51 15.18 -12.96
CA ALA A 68 16.43 14.46 -13.65
C ALA A 68 16.43 12.94 -13.37
N ALA A 69 17.58 12.34 -13.02
CA ALA A 69 17.66 10.92 -12.68
C ALA A 69 16.88 10.59 -11.40
N ARG A 70 16.54 11.59 -10.57
CA ARG A 70 15.66 11.39 -9.40
C ARG A 70 14.23 10.99 -9.77
N LEU A 71 13.81 11.25 -11.02
CA LEU A 71 12.52 10.81 -11.55
C LEU A 71 12.53 9.34 -11.99
N GLU A 72 13.69 8.67 -11.98
CA GLU A 72 13.78 7.22 -12.15
C GLU A 72 13.41 6.54 -10.82
N LEU A 73 12.12 6.27 -10.63
CA LEU A 73 11.52 5.79 -9.38
C LEU A 73 11.74 4.28 -9.12
N ALA A 74 12.99 3.82 -9.25
CA ALA A 74 13.39 2.42 -9.14
C ALA A 74 13.31 1.82 -7.72
N GLY A 75 13.16 2.65 -6.69
CA GLY A 75 13.18 2.22 -5.30
C GLY A 75 14.55 1.76 -4.80
N GLY A 76 14.55 0.91 -3.78
CA GLY A 76 15.74 0.29 -3.20
C GLY A 76 16.34 1.04 -2.01
N VAL A 77 15.75 2.16 -1.58
CA VAL A 77 16.14 2.80 -0.31
C VAL A 77 15.77 1.89 0.85
N GLU A 78 16.75 1.61 1.72
CA GLU A 78 16.56 0.80 2.92
C GLU A 78 16.31 1.66 4.16
N LEU A 79 15.23 1.35 4.87
CA LEU A 79 14.87 1.96 6.16
C LEU A 79 15.11 0.92 7.25
N VAL A 80 16.22 1.05 7.98
CA VAL A 80 16.59 0.15 9.07
C VAL A 80 15.87 0.57 10.35
N THR A 81 15.09 -0.36 10.92
CA THR A 81 14.29 -0.13 12.12
C THR A 81 14.48 -1.27 13.13
N PRO A 82 14.02 -1.12 14.38
CA PRO A 82 13.99 -2.23 15.35
C PRO A 82 13.13 -3.43 14.90
N PHE A 83 12.22 -3.24 13.94
CA PHE A 83 11.35 -4.30 13.42
C PHE A 83 11.97 -5.07 12.23
N GLY A 84 13.13 -4.61 11.75
CA GLY A 84 13.80 -5.08 10.55
C GLY A 84 14.01 -3.97 9.51
N THR A 85 14.31 -4.37 8.29
CA THR A 85 14.57 -3.44 7.18
C THR A 85 13.38 -3.37 6.25
N PHE A 86 12.78 -2.18 6.13
CA PHE A 86 11.86 -1.88 5.03
C PHE A 86 12.65 -1.43 3.82
N VAL A 87 12.15 -1.73 2.63
CA VAL A 87 12.79 -1.37 1.36
C VAL A 87 11.74 -0.71 0.50
N ALA A 88 12.01 0.50 0.02
CA ALA A 88 11.12 1.22 -0.88
C ALA A 88 10.98 0.44 -2.20
N PRO A 89 9.76 0.10 -2.65
CA PRO A 89 9.57 -0.61 -3.91
C PRO A 89 9.87 0.28 -5.13
N ASN A 90 10.01 -0.35 -6.28
CA ASN A 90 9.96 0.34 -7.56
C ASN A 90 8.53 0.79 -7.83
N ILE A 91 8.32 2.09 -8.06
CA ILE A 91 7.01 2.69 -8.40
C ILE A 91 7.06 3.43 -9.74
N SER A 92 8.02 3.06 -10.60
CA SER A 92 8.11 3.56 -11.97
C SER A 92 6.97 3.03 -12.84
N GLN A 93 6.92 3.51 -14.09
CA GLN A 93 5.94 3.03 -15.08
C GLN A 93 6.30 1.68 -15.72
N ASP A 94 7.26 0.93 -15.15
CA ASP A 94 7.51 -0.44 -15.63
C ASP A 94 6.28 -1.33 -15.38
N PRO A 95 5.80 -2.08 -16.38
CA PRO A 95 4.58 -2.86 -16.28
C PRO A 95 4.71 -4.13 -15.43
N ARG A 96 5.94 -4.61 -15.19
CA ARG A 96 6.20 -5.86 -14.46
C ARG A 96 6.76 -5.59 -13.07
N ASP A 97 7.72 -4.69 -12.98
CA ASP A 97 8.51 -4.43 -11.79
C ASP A 97 8.06 -3.16 -11.04
N GLY A 98 7.23 -2.31 -11.68
CA GLY A 98 6.68 -1.06 -11.12
C GLY A 98 5.15 -1.05 -11.08
N ILE A 99 4.56 0.14 -11.17
CA ILE A 99 3.11 0.37 -11.11
C ILE A 99 2.50 0.69 -12.48
N GLY A 100 3.21 0.40 -13.57
CA GLY A 100 2.81 0.77 -14.93
C GLY A 100 1.42 0.25 -15.33
N LEU A 101 1.05 -0.93 -14.84
CA LEU A 101 -0.25 -1.57 -15.10
C LEU A 101 -1.34 -1.26 -14.07
N TRP A 102 -1.01 -0.55 -12.97
CA TRP A 102 -2.02 -0.20 -11.98
C TRP A 102 -3.04 0.74 -12.59
N SER A 103 -4.30 0.47 -12.28
CA SER A 103 -5.43 1.37 -12.47
C SER A 103 -5.38 2.53 -11.48
N LEU A 104 -6.17 3.57 -11.77
CA LEU A 104 -6.33 4.69 -10.84
C LEU A 104 -6.92 4.24 -9.50
N GLN A 105 -7.86 3.28 -9.50
CA GLN A 105 -8.42 2.71 -8.28
C GLN A 105 -7.34 2.05 -7.42
N GLU A 106 -6.50 1.18 -8.00
CA GLU A 106 -5.45 0.48 -7.26
C GLU A 106 -4.41 1.46 -6.70
N PHE A 107 -4.07 2.50 -7.46
CA PHE A 107 -3.22 3.58 -6.96
C PHE A 107 -3.85 4.34 -5.80
N ALA A 108 -5.15 4.62 -5.89
CA ALA A 108 -5.88 5.34 -4.84
C ALA A 108 -6.08 4.48 -3.58
N ASP A 109 -6.39 3.19 -3.70
CA ASP A 109 -6.42 2.23 -2.59
C ASP A 109 -5.07 2.14 -1.87
N ALA A 110 -3.97 2.18 -2.62
CA ALA A 110 -2.63 2.22 -2.04
C ALA A 110 -2.39 3.52 -1.27
N MET A 111 -2.63 4.68 -1.90
CA MET A 111 -2.35 5.99 -1.32
C MET A 111 -3.24 6.32 -0.11
N LEU A 112 -4.54 6.06 -0.22
CA LEU A 112 -5.53 6.47 0.78
C LEU A 112 -5.69 5.42 1.88
N HIS A 113 -5.73 4.14 1.52
CA HIS A 113 -6.04 3.07 2.46
C HIS A 113 -4.83 2.18 2.77
N GLY A 114 -3.70 2.33 2.07
CA GLY A 114 -2.53 1.48 2.26
C GLY A 114 -2.82 0.03 1.87
N VAL A 115 -3.51 -0.20 0.75
CA VAL A 115 -3.90 -1.54 0.28
C VAL A 115 -3.29 -1.82 -1.09
N SER A 116 -2.74 -3.01 -1.28
CA SER A 116 -2.18 -3.44 -2.56
C SER A 116 -3.28 -3.86 -3.55
N PRO A 117 -2.98 -3.92 -4.86
CA PRO A 117 -3.89 -4.48 -5.86
C PRO A 117 -4.42 -5.88 -5.50
N GLU A 118 -3.57 -6.70 -4.88
CA GLU A 118 -3.87 -8.07 -4.43
C GLU A 118 -4.67 -8.11 -3.12
N GLY A 119 -4.90 -6.97 -2.48
CA GLY A 119 -5.63 -6.90 -1.21
C GLY A 119 -4.74 -7.25 -0.01
N GLU A 120 -3.46 -6.89 -0.05
CA GLU A 120 -2.61 -6.94 1.13
C GLU A 120 -2.49 -5.56 1.79
N HIS A 121 -2.28 -5.54 3.10
CA HIS A 121 -1.94 -4.29 3.79
C HIS A 121 -0.49 -3.89 3.51
N TYR A 122 -0.29 -2.64 3.08
CA TYR A 122 1.01 -2.00 3.17
C TYR A 122 1.38 -1.69 4.63
N TYR A 123 2.67 -1.78 4.92
CA TYR A 123 3.23 -1.33 6.19
C TYR A 123 3.21 0.21 6.26
N PRO A 124 3.05 0.82 7.44
CA PRO A 124 3.00 2.27 7.60
C PRO A 124 4.33 2.99 7.29
N ALA A 125 5.41 2.25 7.00
CA ALA A 125 6.61 2.80 6.37
C ALA A 125 6.31 3.42 5.00
N PHE A 126 5.26 2.97 4.31
CA PHE A 126 4.58 3.76 3.30
C PHE A 126 3.58 4.67 4.04
N PRO A 127 3.77 6.00 4.06
CA PRO A 127 3.03 6.90 4.95
C PRO A 127 1.61 7.22 4.44
N TYR A 128 0.85 6.20 4.03
CA TYR A 128 -0.53 6.35 3.56
C TYR A 128 -1.43 7.02 4.61
N THR A 129 -1.16 6.88 5.91
CA THR A 129 -1.92 7.60 6.96
C THR A 129 -1.78 9.12 6.87
N SER A 130 -0.68 9.62 6.32
CA SER A 130 -0.49 11.04 6.02
C SER A 130 -1.19 11.46 4.72
N TYR A 131 -1.37 10.52 3.79
CA TYR A 131 -2.03 10.75 2.49
C TYR A 131 -3.54 10.49 2.52
N ALA A 132 -4.05 9.78 3.51
CA ALA A 132 -5.45 9.37 3.63
C ALA A 132 -6.48 10.52 3.63
N ARG A 133 -6.02 11.78 3.73
CA ARG A 133 -6.84 12.98 3.69
C ARG A 133 -6.68 13.79 2.40
N MET A 134 -5.94 13.28 1.43
CA MET A 134 -5.89 13.86 0.09
C MET A 134 -7.29 13.86 -0.53
N ALA A 135 -7.63 14.92 -1.25
CA ALA A 135 -8.86 14.92 -2.03
C ALA A 135 -8.76 13.85 -3.13
N PRO A 136 -9.84 13.12 -3.46
CA PRO A 136 -9.81 12.12 -4.54
C PRO A 136 -9.26 12.68 -5.87
N GLY A 137 -9.61 13.91 -6.23
CA GLY A 137 -9.07 14.59 -7.41
C GLY A 137 -7.56 14.82 -7.37
N ASP A 138 -6.98 15.08 -6.20
CA ASP A 138 -5.52 15.23 -6.05
C ASP A 138 -4.81 13.88 -6.24
N VAL A 139 -5.43 12.77 -5.83
CA VAL A 139 -4.90 11.42 -6.08
C VAL A 139 -4.91 11.12 -7.59
N ALA A 140 -5.96 11.53 -8.31
CA ALA A 140 -6.02 11.37 -9.76
C ALA A 140 -5.02 12.27 -10.50
N ASP A 141 -4.84 13.51 -10.05
CA ASP A 141 -3.81 14.42 -10.57
C ASP A 141 -2.41 13.80 -10.39
N LEU A 142 -2.10 13.32 -9.19
CA LEU A 142 -0.84 12.64 -8.89
C LEU A 142 -0.64 11.42 -9.78
N TYR A 143 -1.66 10.57 -9.92
CA TYR A 143 -1.61 9.40 -10.80
C TYR A 143 -1.35 9.80 -12.27
N ALA A 144 -2.01 10.84 -12.77
CA ALA A 144 -1.80 11.36 -14.11
C ALA A 144 -0.34 11.81 -14.33
N TYR A 145 0.25 12.51 -13.36
CA TYR A 145 1.67 12.88 -13.42
C TYR A 145 2.58 11.65 -13.38
N MET A 146 2.32 10.70 -12.48
CA MET A 146 3.09 9.46 -12.36
C MET A 146 3.13 8.70 -13.69
N LYS A 147 2.03 8.67 -14.46
CA LYS A 147 1.97 8.05 -15.80
C LYS A 147 2.88 8.72 -16.85
N THR A 148 3.36 9.94 -16.62
CA THR A 148 4.31 10.62 -17.51
C THR A 148 5.77 10.24 -17.23
N LEU A 149 6.05 9.62 -16.08
CA LEU A 149 7.40 9.33 -15.62
C LEU A 149 8.01 8.09 -16.32
N PRO A 150 9.35 7.97 -16.35
CA PRO A 150 10.02 6.85 -17.00
C PRO A 150 9.63 5.48 -16.43
N ALA A 151 9.62 4.47 -17.29
CA ALA A 151 9.55 3.07 -16.90
C ALA A 151 10.97 2.56 -16.60
N ILE A 152 11.19 1.98 -15.42
CA ILE A 152 12.49 1.46 -14.98
C ILE A 152 12.33 0.00 -14.59
N ALA A 153 12.94 -0.89 -15.35
CA ALA A 153 12.93 -2.32 -15.06
C ALA A 153 13.76 -2.67 -13.81
N GLY A 154 13.38 -3.76 -13.16
CA GLY A 154 14.05 -4.31 -11.98
C GLY A 154 13.25 -4.09 -10.70
N ALA A 155 12.82 -5.19 -10.07
CA ALA A 155 12.17 -5.14 -8.78
C ALA A 155 13.17 -4.76 -7.67
N ALA A 156 12.76 -3.88 -6.77
CA ALA A 156 13.47 -3.67 -5.52
C ALA A 156 13.42 -4.94 -4.67
N SER A 157 14.41 -5.17 -3.81
CA SER A 157 14.37 -6.28 -2.87
C SER A 157 13.18 -6.14 -1.92
N GLY A 158 12.54 -7.25 -1.56
CA GLY A 158 11.49 -7.25 -0.54
C GLY A 158 12.00 -6.85 0.85
N HIS A 159 11.06 -6.53 1.75
CA HIS A 159 11.40 -6.22 3.13
C HIS A 159 12.01 -7.43 3.86
N ARG A 160 12.85 -7.14 4.85
CA ARG A 160 13.49 -8.14 5.73
C ARG A 160 13.06 -7.85 7.16
N LEU A 161 11.86 -8.31 7.51
CA LEU A 161 11.23 -8.06 8.81
C LEU A 161 11.30 -9.31 9.69
N GLY A 162 11.52 -9.09 10.99
CA GLY A 162 11.48 -10.16 11.97
C GLY A 162 10.06 -10.58 12.32
N PHE A 163 9.89 -11.80 12.84
CA PHE A 163 8.61 -12.19 13.45
C PHE A 163 8.33 -11.34 14.70
N PRO A 164 7.08 -10.90 14.95
CA PRO A 164 5.86 -11.17 14.17
C PRO A 164 5.57 -10.14 13.05
N PHE A 165 6.44 -9.15 12.84
CA PHE A 165 6.22 -8.03 11.93
C PHE A 165 6.25 -8.40 10.44
N ASN A 166 6.71 -9.60 10.09
CA ASN A 166 6.59 -10.15 8.73
C ASN A 166 5.15 -10.59 8.37
N ILE A 167 4.22 -10.62 9.33
CA ILE A 167 2.82 -11.00 9.11
C ILE A 167 1.96 -9.73 9.01
N ARG A 168 1.53 -9.39 7.79
CA ARG A 168 0.76 -8.17 7.49
C ARG A 168 -0.64 -8.12 8.10
N ARG A 169 -1.23 -9.26 8.45
CA ARG A 169 -2.65 -9.33 8.88
C ARG A 169 -2.92 -8.55 10.18
N GLY A 170 -1.94 -8.44 11.09
CA GLY A 170 -2.06 -7.63 12.29
C GLY A 170 -2.27 -6.13 12.01
N LEU A 171 -1.83 -5.65 10.84
CA LEU A 171 -2.01 -4.27 10.42
C LEU A 171 -3.49 -3.89 10.25
N GLY A 172 -4.36 -4.86 9.91
CA GLY A 172 -5.79 -4.60 9.79
C GLY A 172 -6.38 -4.05 11.09
N LEU A 173 -6.06 -4.67 12.23
CA LEU A 173 -6.49 -4.14 13.55
C LEU A 173 -5.83 -2.80 13.87
N TRP A 174 -4.54 -2.64 13.55
CA TRP A 174 -3.83 -1.38 13.78
C TRP A 174 -4.48 -0.20 13.03
N LYS A 175 -4.91 -0.41 11.78
CA LYS A 175 -5.63 0.58 10.95
C LYS A 175 -7.03 0.90 11.48
N ARG A 176 -7.65 0.05 12.30
CA ARG A 176 -8.95 0.39 12.93
C ARG A 176 -8.78 1.36 14.11
N LEU A 177 -7.56 1.53 14.61
CA LEU A 177 -7.24 2.38 15.74
C LEU A 177 -6.69 3.76 15.32
N HIS A 178 -6.36 3.95 14.04
CA HIS A 178 -5.72 5.15 13.49
C HIS A 178 -6.38 5.53 12.17
#